data_AF-A0AA47E361-F1
#
_entry.id   AF-A0AA47E361-F1
#
_cell.length_a   1.000
_cell.length_b   1.000
_cell.length_c   1.000
_cell.angle_alpha   90.00
_cell.angle_beta   90.00
_cell.angle_gamma   90.00
#
_symmetry.space_group_name_H-M   'P 1'
#
loop_
_entity.id
_entity.type
_entity.pdbx_description
1 polymer ?
#
loop_
_entity_poly.entity_id
_entity_poly.type
_entity_poly.pdbx_seq_one_letter_code
_entity_poly.pdbx_strand_id
1 'polypeptide(L)'
;MDDAIRRSVERQFPELTGGYHLPRFGRVVAVPDAPAVPGLCDDFRPRFAVDVEVLLPDGEPDPDLPILSSVPLPAPNGGQEAGFFGFAEEGTVVVVCFAYGLPHKPFIQTVLPHGLSLPRVPKGDQVWQHSEACQQRVDADGNWLRQTDGKIEDKAVERQVEALDNTERYQNHTVGVDDHSTESVGGIKKVEALGALKLLSGGSASLAAVDDLHQATGRDLNLVVGQKLNATIGGDMQERIQGIRRSIAPKTWLGSANVNLLQVVCDLLDLVEAMNTQLAGHTHQPGPTPSPGDASGFTAKAGTAKALAGQLRPITA
;
A
#
# COMPACT_ATOMS: atom_id res chain seq x y z
N MET A 1 38.75 -5.30 74.10
CA MET A 1 39.71 -5.42 72.99
C MET A 1 38.97 -5.25 71.66
N ASP A 2 37.84 -5.96 71.51
CA ASP A 2 36.99 -5.93 70.32
C ASP A 2 36.43 -4.54 69.97
N ASP A 3 36.03 -3.72 70.95
CA ASP A 3 35.56 -2.35 70.69
C ASP A 3 36.66 -1.38 70.21
N ALA A 4 37.93 -1.66 70.53
CA ALA A 4 39.06 -0.88 70.02
C ALA A 4 39.41 -1.31 68.59
N ILE A 5 39.29 -2.60 68.29
CA ILE A 5 39.43 -3.16 66.94
C ILE A 5 38.32 -2.62 66.04
N ARG A 6 37.04 -2.70 66.46
CA ARG A 6 35.89 -2.17 65.71
C ARG A 6 36.06 -0.70 65.34
N ARG A 7 36.39 0.17 66.31
CA ARG A 7 36.63 1.59 66.05
C ARG A 7 37.82 1.86 65.13
N SER A 8 38.89 1.06 65.25
CA SER A 8 40.04 1.20 64.34
C SER A 8 39.69 0.81 62.92
N VAL A 9 38.88 -0.24 62.75
CA VAL A 9 38.37 -0.73 61.46
C VAL A 9 37.41 0.30 60.85
N GLU A 10 36.40 0.76 61.57
CA GLU A 10 35.44 1.79 61.12
C GLU A 10 36.11 3.10 60.72
N ARG A 11 37.24 3.46 61.38
CA ARG A 11 38.04 4.64 61.01
C ARG A 11 38.86 4.44 59.75
N GLN A 12 39.39 3.24 59.54
CA GLN A 12 40.20 2.91 58.35
C GLN A 12 39.33 2.61 57.12
N PHE A 13 38.11 2.14 57.35
CA PHE A 13 37.14 1.72 56.34
C PHE A 13 35.78 2.37 56.62
N PRO A 14 35.61 3.67 56.32
CA PRO A 14 34.37 4.40 56.58
C PRO A 14 33.12 3.76 55.93
N GLU A 15 33.29 3.01 54.85
CA GLU A 15 32.26 2.25 54.16
C GLU A 15 31.67 1.11 55.00
N LEU A 16 32.42 0.62 56.01
CA LEU A 16 31.91 -0.39 56.95
C LEU A 16 30.95 0.23 57.96
N THR A 17 31.25 1.45 58.42
CA THR A 17 30.41 2.19 59.37
C THR A 17 29.02 2.47 58.80
N GLY A 18 28.94 2.87 57.53
CA GLY A 18 27.67 3.16 56.86
C GLY A 18 27.09 2.01 56.04
N GLY A 19 27.73 0.83 56.04
CA GLY A 19 27.27 -0.33 55.27
C GLY A 19 27.33 -0.19 53.75
N TYR A 20 28.01 0.84 53.22
CA TYR A 20 28.07 1.15 51.78
C TYR A 20 28.81 0.11 50.93
N HIS A 21 29.57 -0.78 51.58
CA HIS A 21 30.20 -1.94 50.96
C HIS A 21 29.22 -3.07 50.63
N LEU A 22 28.02 -3.07 51.22
CA LEU A 22 26.99 -4.07 50.98
C LEU A 22 25.97 -3.55 49.95
N PRO A 23 25.54 -4.38 48.99
CA PRO A 23 24.36 -4.09 48.20
C PRO A 23 23.14 -3.92 49.11
N ARG A 24 22.38 -2.85 48.91
CA ARG A 24 21.14 -2.59 49.66
C ARG A 24 19.95 -2.65 48.71
N PHE A 25 18.82 -3.16 49.19
CA PHE A 25 17.58 -3.00 48.43
C PHE A 25 17.11 -1.56 48.53
N GLY A 26 16.54 -1.07 47.44
CA GLY A 26 15.86 0.22 47.36
C GLY A 26 14.54 0.05 46.63
N ARG A 27 13.65 1.04 46.79
CA ARG A 27 12.40 1.13 46.07
C ARG A 27 12.37 2.41 45.25
N VAL A 28 12.02 2.30 43.97
CA VAL A 28 11.88 3.46 43.09
C VAL A 28 10.71 4.31 43.57
N VAL A 29 10.92 5.62 43.73
CA VAL A 29 9.88 6.57 44.15
C VAL A 29 9.50 7.57 43.07
N ALA A 30 10.38 7.83 42.09
CA ALA A 30 10.07 8.69 40.95
C ALA A 30 11.03 8.46 39.78
N VAL A 31 10.59 8.87 38.57
CA VAL A 31 11.45 9.09 37.40
C VAL A 31 11.59 10.60 37.19
N PRO A 32 12.68 11.24 37.69
CA PRO A 32 12.72 12.70 37.86
C PRO A 32 12.93 13.49 36.56
N ASP A 33 13.73 12.98 35.60
CA ASP A 33 14.11 13.69 34.37
C ASP A 33 14.23 12.72 33.18
N ALA A 34 13.11 12.12 32.78
CA ALA A 34 13.06 11.29 31.58
C ALA A 34 13.41 12.13 30.32
N PRO A 35 14.38 11.71 29.48
CA PRO A 35 14.90 12.55 28.41
C PRO A 35 13.91 12.62 27.24
N ALA A 36 13.57 13.84 26.81
CA ALA A 36 12.73 14.08 25.63
C ALA A 36 13.52 14.13 24.31
N VAL A 37 14.85 14.28 24.38
CA VAL A 37 15.77 14.32 23.24
C VAL A 37 17.06 13.58 23.58
N PRO A 38 17.80 13.07 22.57
CA PRO A 38 19.14 12.51 22.78
C PRO A 38 20.06 13.51 23.48
N GLY A 39 20.93 13.02 24.36
CA GLY A 39 21.87 13.86 25.08
C GLY A 39 22.84 13.06 25.93
N LEU A 40 23.92 13.72 26.34
CA LEU A 40 24.91 13.14 27.23
C LEU A 40 24.27 12.74 28.56
N CYS A 41 24.59 11.53 29.03
CA CYS A 41 24.31 11.04 30.37
C CYS A 41 25.64 11.12 31.15
N ASP A 42 25.69 11.97 32.16
CA ASP A 42 26.88 12.19 32.99
C ASP A 42 26.48 12.29 34.48
N ASP A 43 27.47 12.39 35.36
CA ASP A 43 27.26 12.46 36.81
C ASP A 43 26.44 13.71 37.24
N PHE A 44 26.42 14.77 36.43
CA PHE A 44 25.67 16.00 36.73
C PHE A 44 24.21 15.90 36.28
N ARG A 45 23.95 15.20 35.19
CA ARG A 45 22.60 14.96 34.65
C ARG A 45 22.48 13.52 34.14
N PRO A 46 22.28 12.55 35.04
CA PRO A 46 22.08 11.17 34.63
C PRO A 46 20.67 11.03 34.06
N ARG A 47 20.56 10.99 32.72
CA ARG A 47 19.29 10.99 31.97
C ARG A 47 18.53 9.67 32.07
N PHE A 48 19.22 8.58 32.39
CA PHE A 48 18.60 7.27 32.61
C PHE A 48 18.77 6.90 34.08
N ALA A 49 17.97 7.55 34.93
CA ALA A 49 18.07 7.48 36.38
C ALA A 49 16.70 7.58 37.04
N VAL A 50 16.64 7.15 38.29
CA VAL A 50 15.43 7.18 39.13
C VAL A 50 15.76 7.65 40.54
N ASP A 51 14.76 8.19 41.21
CA ASP A 51 14.85 8.48 42.64
C ASP A 51 14.54 7.21 43.42
N VAL A 52 15.33 6.92 44.46
CA VAL A 52 15.24 5.67 45.22
C VAL A 52 15.29 5.94 46.72
N GLU A 53 14.34 5.35 47.46
CA GLU A 53 14.47 5.20 48.91
C GLU A 53 15.19 3.89 49.23
N VAL A 54 16.17 3.93 50.14
CA VAL A 54 16.92 2.73 50.54
C VAL A 54 16.13 2.00 51.63
N LEU A 55 16.04 0.67 51.52
CA LEU A 55 15.29 -0.17 52.44
C LEU A 55 16.19 -0.80 53.51
N LEU A 56 15.61 -1.07 54.68
CA LEU A 56 16.15 -1.92 55.74
C LEU A 56 15.93 -3.41 55.40
N PRO A 57 16.57 -4.35 56.13
CA PRO A 57 16.39 -5.79 55.90
C PRO A 57 14.96 -6.31 56.07
N ASP A 58 14.11 -5.57 56.80
CA ASP A 58 12.67 -5.86 56.95
C ASP A 58 11.83 -5.35 55.76
N GLY A 59 12.42 -4.58 54.85
CA GLY A 59 11.77 -4.01 53.67
C GLY A 59 11.15 -2.62 53.88
N GLU A 60 11.25 -2.06 55.09
CA GLU A 60 10.79 -0.69 55.36
C GLU A 60 11.84 0.35 54.93
N PRO A 61 11.43 1.60 54.59
CA PRO A 61 12.37 2.67 54.30
C PRO A 61 13.33 2.92 55.47
N ASP A 62 14.61 3.07 55.16
CA ASP A 62 15.63 3.43 56.15
C ASP A 62 15.48 4.90 56.57
N PRO A 63 15.09 5.19 57.82
CA PRO A 63 14.88 6.57 58.27
C PRO A 63 16.17 7.38 58.36
N ASP A 64 17.33 6.72 58.37
CA ASP A 64 18.65 7.37 58.48
C ASP A 64 19.19 7.80 57.10
N LEU A 65 18.56 7.36 56.00
CA LEU A 65 18.96 7.71 54.65
C LEU A 65 17.89 8.56 53.95
N PRO A 66 18.29 9.68 53.30
CA PRO A 66 17.37 10.43 52.46
C PRO A 66 17.06 9.64 51.18
N ILE A 67 16.03 10.08 50.46
CA ILE A 67 15.81 9.67 49.07
C ILE A 67 17.07 10.02 48.27
N LEU A 68 17.62 9.02 47.59
CA LEU A 68 18.74 9.21 46.67
C LEU A 68 18.17 9.68 45.34
N SER A 69 18.46 10.92 44.98
CA SER A 69 17.97 11.50 43.74
C SER A 69 18.81 11.10 42.54
N SER A 70 18.16 10.84 41.41
CA SER A 70 18.79 10.63 40.10
C SER A 70 19.89 9.56 40.13
N VAL A 71 19.61 8.42 40.77
CA VAL A 71 20.51 7.27 40.79
C VAL A 71 20.48 6.57 39.43
N PRO A 72 21.62 6.41 38.72
CA PRO A 72 21.66 5.82 37.39
C PRO A 72 21.14 4.38 37.36
N LEU A 73 20.29 4.08 36.37
CA LEU A 73 19.82 2.73 36.06
C LEU A 73 20.87 1.97 35.22
N PRO A 74 20.95 0.63 35.36
CA PRO A 74 21.86 -0.17 34.55
C PRO A 74 21.38 -0.22 33.10
N ALA A 75 22.24 0.13 32.15
CA ALA A 75 21.97 -0.06 30.74
C ALA A 75 22.15 -1.55 30.38
N PRO A 76 21.10 -2.28 29.94
CA PRO A 76 21.19 -3.72 29.69
C PRO A 76 22.06 -4.06 28.46
N ASN A 77 22.11 -3.16 27.48
CA ASN A 77 23.01 -3.17 26.33
C ASN A 77 23.66 -1.77 26.22
N GLY A 78 24.86 -1.64 25.65
CA GLY A 78 25.65 -0.40 25.71
C GLY A 78 26.14 0.14 24.38
N GLY A 79 26.36 1.46 24.34
CA GLY A 79 26.86 2.21 23.18
C GLY A 79 26.28 3.63 23.14
N GLN A 80 26.75 4.46 22.22
CA GLN A 80 26.11 5.76 21.96
C GLN A 80 24.76 5.51 21.26
N GLU A 81 23.66 5.95 21.88
CA GLU A 81 22.29 5.81 21.35
C GLU A 81 21.89 4.35 21.00
N ALA A 82 22.40 3.37 21.75
CA ALA A 82 22.17 1.94 21.50
C ALA A 82 21.72 1.20 22.76
N GLY A 83 20.73 0.31 22.63
CA GLY A 83 20.29 -0.60 23.68
C GLY A 83 18.77 -0.69 23.84
N PHE A 84 18.33 -1.39 24.87
CA PHE A 84 16.92 -1.44 25.29
C PHE A 84 16.73 -0.55 26.51
N PHE A 85 15.95 0.51 26.38
CA PHE A 85 15.72 1.47 27.45
C PHE A 85 14.27 1.38 27.93
N GLY A 86 14.11 1.12 29.22
CA GLY A 86 12.83 1.14 29.92
C GLY A 86 13.09 1.55 31.37
N PHE A 87 12.32 2.51 31.87
CA PHE A 87 12.45 2.93 33.26
C PHE A 87 11.84 1.88 34.18
N ALA A 88 12.46 1.67 35.34
CA ALA A 88 11.81 1.00 36.44
C ALA A 88 10.72 1.92 36.99
N GLU A 89 9.48 1.46 37.03
CA GLU A 89 8.34 2.24 37.51
C GLU A 89 8.40 2.43 39.04
N GLU A 90 7.68 3.43 39.53
CA GLU A 90 7.51 3.67 40.97
C GLU A 90 7.02 2.40 41.68
N GLY A 91 7.61 2.09 42.83
CA GLY A 91 7.38 0.86 43.58
C GLY A 91 8.29 -0.30 43.20
N THR A 92 9.02 -0.24 42.08
CA THR A 92 9.94 -1.31 41.67
C THR A 92 11.10 -1.46 42.65
N VAL A 93 11.42 -2.71 43.02
CA VAL A 93 12.57 -3.02 43.88
C VAL A 93 13.85 -3.06 43.06
N VAL A 94 14.88 -2.36 43.53
CA VAL A 94 16.20 -2.26 42.89
C VAL A 94 17.32 -2.60 43.87
N VAL A 95 18.48 -3.01 43.36
CA VAL A 95 19.70 -3.19 44.14
C VAL A 95 20.56 -1.94 44.00
N VAL A 96 20.70 -1.18 45.08
CA VAL A 96 21.53 0.03 45.18
C VAL A 96 22.91 -0.35 45.70
N CYS A 97 23.94 0.07 44.97
CA CYS A 97 25.33 -0.08 45.34
C CYS A 97 26.03 1.28 45.33
N PHE A 98 27.18 1.37 46.01
CA PHE A 98 27.97 2.58 46.11
C PHE A 98 29.34 2.33 45.49
N ALA A 99 29.67 3.05 44.41
CA ALA A 99 30.94 2.84 43.71
C ALA A 99 32.11 3.12 44.66
N TYR A 100 33.03 2.15 44.79
CA TYR A 100 34.15 2.20 45.74
C TYR A 100 33.74 2.35 47.21
N GLY A 101 32.50 2.01 47.58
CA GLY A 101 31.97 2.23 48.93
C GLY A 101 31.72 3.72 49.26
N LEU A 102 31.71 4.59 48.25
CA LEU A 102 31.55 6.04 48.43
C LEU A 102 30.06 6.43 48.47
N PRO A 103 29.57 7.06 49.55
CA PRO A 103 28.15 7.40 49.70
C PRO A 103 27.60 8.32 48.60
N HIS A 104 28.47 9.17 48.02
CA HIS A 104 28.13 10.14 46.98
C HIS A 104 28.17 9.57 45.55
N LYS A 105 28.42 8.26 45.39
CA LYS A 105 28.41 7.59 44.08
C LYS A 105 27.45 6.38 44.07
N PRO A 106 26.16 6.58 44.37
CA PRO A 106 25.19 5.50 44.26
C PRO A 106 24.95 5.15 42.79
N PHE A 107 24.68 3.87 42.52
CA PHE A 107 24.19 3.40 41.23
C PHE A 107 23.28 2.18 41.44
N ILE A 108 22.36 1.95 40.52
CA ILE A 108 21.54 0.74 40.53
C ILE A 108 22.28 -0.35 39.79
N GLN A 109 22.54 -1.46 40.48
CA GLN A 109 23.20 -2.62 39.88
C GLN A 109 22.21 -3.47 39.09
N THR A 110 20.99 -3.67 39.60
CA THR A 110 20.00 -4.57 39.00
C THR A 110 18.59 -4.19 39.46
N VAL A 111 17.63 -4.35 38.55
CA VAL A 111 16.19 -4.26 38.85
C VAL A 111 15.67 -5.65 39.20
N LEU A 112 14.95 -5.78 40.31
CA LEU A 112 14.40 -7.05 40.78
C LEU A 112 12.91 -7.16 40.44
N PRO A 113 12.42 -8.35 40.03
CA PRO A 113 11.01 -8.54 39.67
C PRO A 113 10.09 -8.67 40.90
N HIS A 114 10.60 -8.46 42.12
CA HIS A 114 9.81 -8.64 43.34
C HIS A 114 8.65 -7.65 43.39
N GLY A 115 7.44 -8.17 43.60
CA GLY A 115 6.22 -7.36 43.64
C GLY A 115 5.67 -6.94 42.27
N LEU A 116 6.34 -7.29 41.17
CA LEU A 116 5.88 -6.97 39.82
C LEU A 116 5.01 -8.09 39.23
N SER A 117 4.03 -7.70 38.41
CA SER A 117 3.32 -8.65 37.53
C SER A 117 4.19 -8.94 36.31
N LEU A 118 4.51 -10.21 36.08
CA LEU A 118 5.40 -10.63 35.00
C LEU A 118 4.64 -11.10 33.75
N PRO A 119 5.22 -10.96 32.55
CA PRO A 119 4.72 -11.61 31.34
C PRO A 119 4.49 -13.11 31.53
N ARG A 120 3.53 -13.66 30.78
CA ARG A 120 3.55 -15.10 30.49
C ARG A 120 4.76 -15.41 29.59
N VAL A 121 5.78 -16.07 30.14
CA VAL A 121 6.98 -16.51 29.41
C VAL A 121 7.24 -18.00 29.66
N PRO A 122 6.65 -18.89 28.84
CA PRO A 122 6.97 -20.32 28.86
C PRO A 122 8.47 -20.58 28.65
N LYS A 123 8.92 -21.77 29.05
CA LYS A 123 10.32 -22.16 28.85
C LYS A 123 10.66 -22.19 27.35
N GLY A 124 11.69 -21.44 26.95
CA GLY A 124 12.17 -21.36 25.56
C GLY A 124 11.68 -20.10 24.84
N ASP A 125 10.55 -19.53 25.27
CA ASP A 125 10.06 -18.25 24.74
C ASP A 125 10.97 -17.09 25.18
N GLN A 126 11.04 -16.07 24.34
CA GLN A 126 11.54 -14.75 24.71
C GLN A 126 10.49 -13.71 24.35
N VAL A 127 10.29 -12.73 25.23
CA VAL A 127 9.28 -11.69 25.04
C VAL A 127 9.86 -10.32 25.40
N TRP A 128 9.66 -9.37 24.49
CA TRP A 128 9.78 -7.95 24.77
C TRP A 128 8.37 -7.34 24.72
N GLN A 129 7.89 -6.80 25.83
CA GLN A 129 6.50 -6.33 25.92
C GLN A 129 6.36 -5.04 26.72
N HIS A 130 5.31 -4.29 26.38
CA HIS A 130 4.73 -3.24 27.22
C HIS A 130 3.49 -3.79 27.96
N SER A 131 2.67 -4.58 27.27
CA SER A 131 1.47 -5.25 27.81
C SER A 131 1.20 -6.54 27.05
N GLU A 132 0.24 -7.35 27.49
CA GLU A 132 -0.16 -8.56 26.75
C GLU A 132 -0.64 -8.23 25.31
N ALA A 133 -1.25 -7.06 25.12
CA ALA A 133 -1.73 -6.59 23.82
C ALA A 133 -0.64 -5.97 22.94
N CYS A 134 0.53 -5.62 23.50
CA CYS A 134 1.64 -4.95 22.81
C CYS A 134 2.98 -5.63 23.12
N GLN A 135 3.40 -6.53 22.23
CA GLN A 135 4.58 -7.37 22.42
C GLN A 135 5.26 -7.78 21.10
N GLN A 136 6.55 -8.09 21.21
CA GLN A 136 7.28 -8.91 20.28
C GLN A 136 7.74 -10.18 20.99
N ARG A 137 7.46 -11.32 20.40
CA ARG A 137 7.75 -12.63 21.00
C ARG A 137 8.37 -13.56 19.98
N VAL A 138 9.33 -14.35 20.44
CA VAL A 138 9.76 -15.57 19.77
C VAL A 138 9.42 -16.75 20.66
N ASP A 139 8.76 -17.77 20.11
CA ASP A 139 8.47 -19.00 20.84
C ASP A 139 9.66 -19.98 20.78
N ALA A 140 9.54 -21.11 21.48
CA ALA A 140 10.59 -22.14 21.52
C ALA A 140 10.90 -22.76 20.14
N ASP A 141 9.97 -22.67 19.17
CA ASP A 141 10.14 -23.20 17.81
C ASP A 141 10.73 -22.14 16.85
N GLY A 142 10.92 -20.90 17.32
CA GLY A 142 11.50 -19.81 16.54
C GLY A 142 10.47 -18.97 15.78
N ASN A 143 9.18 -19.14 16.03
CA ASN A 143 8.14 -18.33 15.40
C ASN A 143 8.11 -16.93 16.02
N TRP A 144 8.08 -15.91 15.18
CA TRP A 144 8.01 -14.52 15.62
C TRP A 144 6.57 -13.97 15.55
N LEU A 145 6.15 -13.31 16.62
CA LEU A 145 4.91 -12.54 16.69
C LEU A 145 5.25 -11.07 16.97
N ARG A 146 4.75 -10.16 16.12
CA ARG A 146 4.69 -8.71 16.38
C ARG A 146 3.22 -8.32 16.54
N GLN A 147 2.83 -7.89 17.73
CA GLN A 147 1.44 -7.56 18.05
C GLN A 147 1.37 -6.19 18.73
N THR A 148 0.35 -5.41 18.35
CA THR A 148 -0.04 -4.19 19.05
C THR A 148 -1.53 -3.93 18.85
N ASP A 149 -2.18 -3.34 19.85
CA ASP A 149 -3.50 -2.71 19.76
C ASP A 149 -3.42 -1.23 19.35
N GLY A 150 -2.19 -0.70 19.20
CA GLY A 150 -1.90 0.64 18.71
C GLY A 150 -1.55 0.66 17.22
N LYS A 151 -0.51 1.44 16.90
CA LYS A 151 -0.06 1.70 15.52
C LYS A 151 1.33 1.12 15.31
N ILE A 152 1.54 0.47 14.16
CA ILE A 152 2.86 0.14 13.61
C ILE A 152 3.20 1.16 12.51
N GLU A 153 4.41 1.72 12.57
CA GLU A 153 4.95 2.61 11.55
C GLU A 153 6.40 2.21 11.26
N ASP A 154 6.66 1.72 10.05
CA ASP A 154 8.00 1.34 9.61
C ASP A 154 8.55 2.43 8.66
N LYS A 155 9.68 3.05 9.04
CA LYS A 155 10.38 4.08 8.24
C LYS A 155 11.76 3.57 7.87
N ALA A 156 12.02 3.45 6.58
CA ALA A 156 13.31 2.98 6.09
C ALA A 156 13.64 3.63 4.74
N VAL A 157 14.94 3.72 4.44
CA VAL A 157 15.42 4.04 3.10
C VAL A 157 15.15 2.88 2.15
N GLU A 158 15.26 1.65 2.64
CA GLU A 158 15.00 0.42 1.91
C GLU A 158 14.26 -0.59 2.79
N ARG A 159 13.27 -1.27 2.23
CA ARG A 159 12.53 -2.36 2.88
C ARG A 159 12.42 -3.54 1.91
N GLN A 160 12.97 -4.68 2.30
CA GLN A 160 12.86 -5.93 1.57
C GLN A 160 12.05 -6.94 2.39
N VAL A 161 11.17 -7.69 1.72
CA VAL A 161 10.38 -8.77 2.32
C VAL A 161 10.45 -9.97 1.40
N GLU A 162 11.00 -11.06 1.90
CA GLU A 162 11.11 -12.33 1.20
C GLU A 162 10.40 -13.41 2.01
N ALA A 163 9.43 -14.07 1.39
CA ALA A 163 8.68 -15.16 2.00
C ALA A 163 8.23 -16.14 0.91
N LEU A 164 8.10 -17.43 1.28
CA LEU A 164 7.51 -18.43 0.39
C LEU A 164 5.99 -18.28 0.30
N ASP A 165 5.35 -17.88 1.39
CA ASP A 165 3.94 -17.55 1.47
C ASP A 165 3.75 -16.24 2.24
N ASN A 166 2.90 -15.35 1.73
CA ASN A 166 2.54 -14.10 2.40
C ASN A 166 1.02 -13.90 2.29
N THR A 167 0.36 -13.86 3.44
CA THR A 167 -1.08 -13.63 3.54
C THR A 167 -1.34 -12.33 4.28
N GLU A 168 -2.02 -11.40 3.61
CA GLU A 168 -2.36 -10.10 4.18
C GLU A 168 -3.88 -9.88 4.19
N ARG A 169 -4.42 -9.38 5.29
CA ARG A 169 -5.85 -9.07 5.43
C ARG A 169 -6.02 -7.67 5.97
N TYR A 170 -6.74 -6.86 5.21
CA TYR A 170 -7.01 -5.47 5.53
C TYR A 170 -8.51 -5.19 5.53
N GLN A 171 -8.96 -4.29 6.40
CA GLN A 171 -10.28 -3.66 6.24
C GLN A 171 -10.22 -2.54 5.19
N ASN A 172 -9.10 -1.81 5.14
CA ASN A 172 -8.80 -0.79 4.15
C ASN A 172 -7.31 -0.82 3.81
N HIS A 173 -6.97 -0.59 2.55
CA HIS A 173 -5.59 -0.58 2.04
C HIS A 173 -5.43 0.58 1.06
N THR A 174 -4.36 1.36 1.21
CA THR A 174 -4.02 2.46 0.32
C THR A 174 -2.52 2.44 0.09
N VAL A 175 -2.10 2.51 -1.17
CA VAL A 175 -0.70 2.52 -1.57
C VAL A 175 -0.47 3.78 -2.38
N GLY A 176 0.47 4.61 -1.92
CA GLY A 176 1.04 5.71 -2.69
C GLY A 176 2.40 5.30 -3.21
N VAL A 177 2.64 5.49 -4.50
CA VAL A 177 3.93 5.27 -5.15
C VAL A 177 4.26 6.53 -5.94
N ASP A 178 5.34 7.20 -5.58
CA ASP A 178 5.72 8.48 -6.20
C ASP A 178 6.38 8.30 -7.56
N ASP A 179 6.91 7.11 -7.85
CA ASP A 179 7.59 6.80 -9.10
C ASP A 179 6.97 5.55 -9.77
N HIS A 180 7.66 4.40 -9.75
CA HIS A 180 7.24 3.20 -10.47
C HIS A 180 6.68 2.12 -9.54
N SER A 181 5.56 1.52 -9.94
CA SER A 181 5.00 0.31 -9.33
C SER A 181 5.03 -0.82 -10.35
N THR A 182 5.79 -1.88 -10.05
CA THR A 182 5.93 -3.05 -10.91
C THR A 182 5.52 -4.30 -10.14
N GLU A 183 4.70 -5.14 -10.77
CA GLU A 183 4.33 -6.44 -10.22
C GLU A 183 4.53 -7.50 -11.29
N SER A 184 5.36 -8.50 -10.97
CA SER A 184 5.63 -9.64 -11.84
C SER A 184 5.04 -10.89 -11.21
N VAL A 185 4.08 -11.51 -11.89
CA VAL A 185 3.39 -12.71 -11.40
C VAL A 185 3.64 -13.84 -12.38
N GLY A 186 4.40 -14.85 -11.96
CA GLY A 186 4.70 -16.02 -12.80
C GLY A 186 3.51 -16.97 -12.99
N GLY A 187 2.53 -16.91 -12.08
CA GLY A 187 1.27 -17.64 -12.16
C GLY A 187 0.11 -16.75 -12.60
N ILE A 188 -0.97 -16.72 -11.81
CA ILE A 188 -2.19 -15.97 -12.10
C ILE A 188 -2.30 -14.79 -11.13
N LYS A 189 -2.48 -13.58 -11.68
CA LYS A 189 -2.91 -12.42 -10.91
C LYS A 189 -4.43 -12.27 -11.03
N LYS A 190 -5.13 -12.30 -9.90
CA LYS A 190 -6.58 -12.12 -9.83
C LYS A 190 -6.91 -10.85 -9.04
N VAL A 191 -7.75 -9.99 -9.62
CA VAL A 191 -8.27 -8.78 -8.97
C VAL A 191 -9.78 -8.81 -9.06
N GLU A 192 -10.45 -8.87 -7.91
CA GLU A 192 -11.91 -8.96 -7.80
C GLU A 192 -12.44 -7.75 -7.01
N ALA A 193 -13.48 -7.10 -7.53
CA ALA A 193 -14.16 -5.99 -6.87
C ALA A 193 -15.67 -6.14 -7.04
N LEU A 194 -16.41 -6.24 -5.92
CA LEU A 194 -17.86 -6.38 -5.94
C LEU A 194 -18.59 -5.09 -6.37
N GLY A 195 -18.02 -3.93 -6.02
CA GLY A 195 -18.60 -2.63 -6.34
C GLY A 195 -18.20 -2.15 -7.73
N ALA A 196 -16.95 -1.74 -7.89
CA ALA A 196 -16.41 -1.26 -9.17
C ALA A 196 -14.90 -1.48 -9.24
N LEU A 197 -14.42 -1.78 -10.45
CA LEU A 197 -13.00 -1.68 -10.82
C LEU A 197 -12.80 -0.41 -11.65
N LYS A 198 -11.87 0.46 -11.24
CA LYS A 198 -11.52 1.68 -11.97
C LYS A 198 -10.05 1.62 -12.36
N LEU A 199 -9.78 1.63 -13.66
CA LEU A 199 -8.43 1.70 -14.22
C LEU A 199 -8.35 3.01 -15.00
N LEU A 200 -7.60 3.96 -14.46
CA LEU A 200 -7.50 5.32 -15.01
C LEU A 200 -6.03 5.59 -15.33
N SER A 201 -5.77 6.14 -16.52
CA SER A 201 -4.45 6.63 -16.92
C SER A 201 -4.61 8.04 -17.48
N GLY A 202 -3.77 8.97 -17.04
CA GLY A 202 -3.64 10.30 -17.64
C GLY A 202 -2.80 10.30 -18.93
N GLY A 203 -2.12 9.19 -19.22
CA GLY A 203 -1.32 8.98 -20.41
C GLY A 203 -1.84 7.81 -21.24
N SER A 204 -0.94 6.86 -21.55
CA SER A 204 -1.33 5.64 -22.27
C SER A 204 -1.79 4.54 -21.30
N ALA A 205 -2.64 3.64 -21.81
CA ALA A 205 -2.98 2.38 -21.16
C ALA A 205 -2.92 1.28 -22.22
N SER A 206 -2.21 0.19 -21.94
CA SER A 206 -2.08 -0.95 -22.84
C SER A 206 -2.59 -2.20 -22.14
N LEU A 207 -3.54 -2.89 -22.79
CA LEU A 207 -4.05 -4.17 -22.36
C LEU A 207 -3.86 -5.15 -23.52
N ALA A 208 -3.08 -6.20 -23.28
CA ALA A 208 -2.72 -7.18 -24.29
C ALA A 208 -2.69 -8.58 -23.68
N ALA A 209 -3.04 -9.57 -24.49
CA ALA A 209 -2.92 -10.99 -24.20
C ALA A 209 -2.28 -11.68 -25.42
N VAL A 210 -1.47 -12.71 -25.17
CA VAL A 210 -0.89 -13.54 -26.25
C VAL A 210 -1.93 -14.50 -26.82
N ASP A 211 -2.82 -14.98 -25.96
CA ASP A 211 -3.95 -15.83 -26.30
C ASP A 211 -5.23 -14.97 -26.37
N ASP A 212 -6.29 -15.33 -25.65
CA ASP A 212 -7.55 -14.60 -25.70
C ASP A 212 -7.61 -13.37 -24.77
N LEU A 213 -8.14 -12.26 -25.29
CA LEU A 213 -8.60 -11.12 -24.50
C LEU A 213 -10.13 -11.08 -24.50
N HIS A 214 -10.74 -11.30 -23.33
CA HIS A 214 -12.19 -11.25 -23.17
C HIS A 214 -12.66 -9.93 -22.53
N GLN A 215 -13.61 -9.26 -23.18
CA GLN A 215 -14.34 -8.11 -22.62
C GLN A 215 -15.84 -8.37 -22.76
N ALA A 216 -16.53 -8.46 -21.62
CA ALA A 216 -17.97 -8.71 -21.59
C ALA A 216 -18.63 -7.83 -20.52
N THR A 217 -19.84 -7.34 -20.81
CA THR A 217 -20.65 -6.59 -19.85
C THR A 217 -22.08 -7.12 -19.87
N GLY A 218 -22.78 -7.04 -18.73
CA GLY A 218 -24.18 -7.46 -18.63
C GLY A 218 -25.19 -6.40 -19.13
N ARG A 219 -24.72 -5.20 -19.47
CA ARG A 219 -25.53 -4.07 -19.95
C ARG A 219 -24.83 -3.43 -21.14
N ASP A 220 -24.35 -2.21 -20.98
CA ASP A 220 -23.74 -1.45 -22.07
C ASP A 220 -22.21 -1.59 -22.06
N LEU A 221 -21.63 -1.67 -23.25
CA LEU A 221 -20.21 -1.42 -23.49
C LEU A 221 -20.11 -0.10 -24.26
N ASN A 222 -19.58 0.93 -23.59
CA ASN A 222 -19.40 2.25 -24.21
C ASN A 222 -17.94 2.42 -24.64
N LEU A 223 -17.70 2.49 -25.95
CA LEU A 223 -16.40 2.76 -26.53
C LEU A 223 -16.42 4.15 -27.16
N VAL A 224 -15.59 5.06 -26.65
CA VAL A 224 -15.47 6.44 -27.14
C VAL A 224 -14.04 6.68 -27.57
N VAL A 225 -13.85 7.12 -28.82
CA VAL A 225 -12.53 7.39 -29.40
C VAL A 225 -12.54 8.79 -30.01
N GLY A 226 -11.65 9.65 -29.52
CA GLY A 226 -11.65 11.08 -29.90
C GLY A 226 -11.09 11.38 -31.30
N GLN A 227 -10.35 10.45 -31.91
CA GLN A 227 -9.76 10.64 -33.23
C GLN A 227 -10.02 9.43 -34.13
N LYS A 228 -9.20 8.38 -34.02
CA LYS A 228 -9.23 7.22 -34.92
C LYS A 228 -9.29 5.93 -34.13
N LEU A 229 -10.30 5.10 -34.43
CA LEU A 229 -10.33 3.70 -34.01
C LEU A 229 -9.69 2.85 -35.12
N ASN A 230 -8.59 2.16 -34.82
CA ASN A 230 -8.02 1.16 -35.70
C ASN A 230 -8.38 -0.23 -35.17
N ALA A 231 -9.13 -0.99 -35.95
CA ALA A 231 -9.41 -2.39 -35.69
C ALA A 231 -8.86 -3.23 -36.85
N THR A 232 -7.91 -4.10 -36.55
CA THR A 232 -7.30 -4.99 -37.54
C THR A 232 -7.59 -6.43 -37.12
N ILE A 233 -8.21 -7.18 -38.01
CA ILE A 233 -8.58 -8.57 -37.79
C ILE A 233 -7.83 -9.40 -38.84
N GLY A 234 -6.98 -10.32 -38.39
CA GLY A 234 -6.20 -11.19 -39.28
C GLY A 234 -7.03 -12.32 -39.89
N GLY A 235 -8.12 -12.71 -39.24
CA GLY A 235 -9.12 -13.67 -39.73
C GLY A 235 -10.47 -12.99 -39.99
N ASP A 236 -11.55 -13.63 -39.56
CA ASP A 236 -12.92 -13.14 -39.78
C ASP A 236 -13.40 -12.22 -38.67
N MET A 237 -14.11 -11.15 -39.05
CA MET A 237 -14.90 -10.33 -38.13
C MET A 237 -16.36 -10.80 -38.17
N GLN A 238 -16.87 -11.29 -37.04
CA GLN A 238 -18.26 -11.69 -36.88
C GLN A 238 -19.01 -10.74 -35.96
N GLU A 239 -19.94 -9.96 -36.53
CA GLU A 239 -20.86 -9.11 -35.76
C GLU A 239 -22.26 -9.73 -35.78
N ARG A 240 -22.80 -10.09 -34.60
CA ARG A 240 -24.20 -10.53 -34.46
C ARG A 240 -25.02 -9.47 -33.75
N ILE A 241 -25.84 -8.76 -34.50
CA ILE A 241 -26.67 -7.67 -34.00
C ILE A 241 -28.13 -8.12 -34.08
N GLN A 242 -28.72 -8.43 -32.93
CA GLN A 242 -30.12 -8.88 -32.85
C GLN A 242 -31.11 -7.72 -33.06
N GLY A 243 -30.69 -6.50 -32.72
CA GLY A 243 -31.43 -5.27 -32.97
C GLY A 243 -31.01 -4.61 -34.28
N ILE A 244 -30.73 -3.30 -34.22
CA ILE A 244 -30.38 -2.50 -35.39
C ILE A 244 -28.88 -2.18 -35.37
N ARG A 245 -28.20 -2.37 -36.51
CA ARG A 245 -26.88 -1.79 -36.77
C ARG A 245 -27.06 -0.41 -37.38
N ARG A 246 -26.63 0.65 -36.69
CA ARG A 246 -26.56 2.01 -37.25
C ARG A 246 -25.11 2.42 -37.45
N SER A 247 -24.72 2.63 -38.70
CA SER A 247 -23.42 3.18 -39.07
C SER A 247 -23.64 4.55 -39.68
N ILE A 248 -23.34 5.60 -38.92
CA ILE A 248 -23.59 6.98 -39.31
C ILE A 248 -22.25 7.68 -39.43
N ALA A 249 -21.94 8.13 -40.65
CA ALA A 249 -20.74 8.91 -40.95
C ALA A 249 -21.06 9.90 -42.09
N PRO A 250 -20.36 11.05 -42.17
CA PRO A 250 -20.50 11.96 -43.31
C PRO A 250 -20.20 11.28 -44.65
N LYS A 251 -19.24 10.35 -44.67
CA LYS A 251 -18.84 9.55 -45.82
C LYS A 251 -18.58 8.11 -45.39
N THR A 252 -18.94 7.17 -46.25
CA THR A 252 -18.78 5.73 -46.02
C THR A 252 -18.02 5.08 -47.17
N TRP A 253 -17.06 4.23 -46.80
CA TRP A 253 -16.41 3.30 -47.71
C TRP A 253 -16.79 1.88 -47.33
N LEU A 254 -17.32 1.12 -48.28
CA LEU A 254 -17.70 -0.28 -48.05
C LEU A 254 -17.18 -1.14 -49.20
N GLY A 255 -16.10 -1.88 -48.96
CA GLY A 255 -15.49 -2.76 -49.95
C GLY A 255 -13.99 -2.89 -49.80
N SER A 256 -13.29 -3.16 -50.89
CA SER A 256 -11.83 -3.30 -50.91
C SER A 256 -11.13 -1.95 -51.05
N ALA A 257 -9.80 -1.91 -51.13
CA ALA A 257 -9.05 -0.66 -51.34
C ALA A 257 -9.40 0.07 -52.65
N ASN A 258 -9.83 -0.68 -53.68
CA ASN A 258 -10.09 -0.13 -55.02
C ASN A 258 -11.57 -0.18 -55.41
N VAL A 259 -12.42 -0.85 -54.62
CA VAL A 259 -13.84 -1.03 -54.92
C VAL A 259 -14.66 -0.55 -53.73
N ASN A 260 -15.39 0.54 -53.92
CA ASN A 260 -16.41 1.01 -52.98
C ASN A 260 -17.80 0.65 -53.50
N LEU A 261 -18.53 -0.17 -52.77
CA LEU A 261 -19.88 -0.61 -53.12
C LEU A 261 -20.82 0.59 -53.34
N LEU A 262 -20.68 1.66 -52.55
CA LEU A 262 -21.52 2.85 -52.71
C LEU A 262 -21.24 3.59 -54.03
N GLN A 263 -19.98 3.64 -54.46
CA GLN A 263 -19.61 4.21 -55.75
C GLN A 263 -20.18 3.37 -56.90
N VAL A 264 -20.10 2.04 -56.81
CA VAL A 264 -20.69 1.14 -57.80
C VAL A 264 -22.20 1.36 -57.92
N VAL A 265 -22.90 1.63 -56.80
CA VAL A 265 -24.33 1.95 -56.82
C VAL A 265 -24.57 3.33 -57.46
N CYS A 266 -23.74 4.34 -57.20
CA CYS A 266 -23.80 5.62 -57.92
C CYS A 266 -23.63 5.44 -59.43
N ASP A 267 -22.62 4.69 -59.86
CA ASP A 267 -22.34 4.44 -61.29
C ASP A 267 -23.49 3.66 -61.94
N LEU A 268 -24.10 2.71 -61.22
CA LEU A 268 -25.30 2.00 -61.66
C LEU A 268 -26.50 2.95 -61.82
N LEU A 269 -26.71 3.88 -60.89
CA LEU A 269 -27.78 4.87 -60.98
C LEU A 269 -27.58 5.80 -62.19
N ASP A 270 -26.35 6.19 -62.49
CA ASP A 270 -26.01 6.98 -63.67
C ASP A 270 -26.23 6.20 -64.98
N LEU A 271 -25.86 4.91 -65.00
CA LEU A 271 -26.14 4.03 -66.13
C LEU A 271 -27.65 3.86 -66.37
N VAL A 272 -28.44 3.75 -65.28
CA VAL A 272 -29.91 3.67 -65.36
C VAL A 272 -30.51 5.00 -65.82
N GLU A 273 -30.00 6.15 -65.38
CA GLU A 273 -30.41 7.47 -65.89
C GLU A 273 -30.16 7.54 -67.41
N ALA A 274 -28.95 7.24 -67.85
CA ALA A 274 -28.55 7.28 -69.26
C ALA A 274 -29.40 6.32 -70.12
N MET A 275 -29.61 5.10 -69.65
CA MET A 275 -30.43 4.10 -70.33
C MET A 275 -31.87 4.57 -70.52
N ASN A 276 -32.50 5.12 -69.46
CA ASN A 276 -33.89 5.61 -69.58
C ASN A 276 -33.99 6.84 -70.48
N THR A 277 -33.01 7.75 -70.44
CA THR A 277 -32.96 8.89 -71.38
C THR A 277 -32.82 8.40 -72.83
N GLN A 278 -31.99 7.38 -73.07
CA GLN A 278 -31.84 6.78 -74.40
C GLN A 278 -33.14 6.10 -74.87
N LEU A 279 -33.81 5.34 -73.98
CA LEU A 279 -35.08 4.69 -74.29
C LEU A 279 -36.20 5.70 -74.58
N ALA A 280 -36.24 6.83 -73.88
CA ALA A 280 -37.22 7.89 -74.13
C ALA A 280 -37.10 8.49 -75.54
N GLY A 281 -35.88 8.53 -76.09
CA GLY A 281 -35.58 9.14 -77.39
C GLY A 281 -35.22 8.16 -78.51
N HIS A 282 -35.33 6.85 -78.31
CA HIS A 282 -34.91 5.88 -79.32
C HIS A 282 -35.84 5.87 -80.54
N THR A 283 -35.34 5.37 -81.68
CA THR A 283 -36.11 5.24 -82.92
C THR A 283 -35.81 3.90 -83.59
N HIS A 284 -36.77 3.35 -84.34
CA HIS A 284 -36.58 2.16 -85.18
C HIS A 284 -36.46 2.55 -86.66
N GLN A 285 -35.63 1.86 -87.45
CA GLN A 285 -35.52 2.09 -88.89
C GLN A 285 -35.68 0.78 -89.69
N PRO A 286 -36.70 0.66 -90.57
CA PRO A 286 -37.87 1.53 -90.69
C PRO A 286 -38.87 1.22 -89.55
N GLY A 287 -39.24 2.19 -88.71
CA GLY A 287 -40.19 1.94 -87.62
C GLY A 287 -40.59 3.15 -86.79
N PRO A 288 -41.55 2.98 -85.87
CA PRO A 288 -42.09 4.07 -85.06
C PRO A 288 -41.13 4.46 -83.92
N THR A 289 -41.30 5.68 -83.40
CA THR A 289 -40.72 6.11 -82.12
C THR A 289 -41.56 5.52 -80.96
N PRO A 290 -41.06 5.55 -79.71
CA PRO A 290 -41.87 5.31 -78.52
C PRO A 290 -43.18 6.09 -78.56
N SER A 291 -44.23 5.54 -77.95
CA SER A 291 -45.46 6.30 -77.74
C SER A 291 -45.16 7.51 -76.85
N PRO A 292 -45.91 8.62 -76.98
CA PRO A 292 -45.71 9.79 -76.10
C PRO A 292 -45.80 9.44 -74.60
N GLY A 293 -46.68 8.49 -74.25
CA GLY A 293 -46.80 7.97 -72.88
C GLY A 293 -45.51 7.29 -72.41
N ASP A 294 -44.95 6.38 -73.19
CA ASP A 294 -43.72 5.67 -72.84
C ASP A 294 -42.51 6.61 -72.72
N ALA A 295 -42.36 7.56 -73.66
CA ALA A 295 -41.28 8.54 -73.62
C ALA A 295 -41.33 9.39 -72.34
N SER A 296 -42.53 9.83 -71.93
CA SER A 296 -42.72 10.56 -70.68
C SER A 296 -42.40 9.69 -69.46
N GLY A 297 -42.80 8.41 -69.49
CA GLY A 297 -42.54 7.45 -68.42
C GLY A 297 -41.05 7.17 -68.23
N PHE A 298 -40.30 6.98 -69.31
CA PHE A 298 -38.85 6.80 -69.26
C PHE A 298 -38.13 8.06 -68.76
N THR A 299 -38.54 9.25 -69.21
CA THR A 299 -37.98 10.52 -68.71
C THR A 299 -38.20 10.67 -67.20
N ALA A 300 -39.39 10.33 -66.70
CA ALA A 300 -39.66 10.34 -65.27
C ALA A 300 -38.78 9.35 -64.50
N LYS A 301 -38.55 8.13 -65.03
CA LYS A 301 -37.64 7.14 -64.44
C LYS A 301 -36.19 7.63 -64.39
N ALA A 302 -35.70 8.29 -65.44
CA ALA A 302 -34.38 8.91 -65.46
C ALA A 302 -34.27 9.98 -64.35
N GLY A 303 -35.29 10.82 -64.18
CA GLY A 303 -35.37 11.80 -63.10
C GLY A 303 -35.29 11.17 -61.69
N THR A 304 -35.98 10.05 -61.47
CA THR A 304 -35.90 9.30 -60.20
C THR A 304 -34.50 8.75 -59.94
N ALA A 305 -33.85 8.14 -60.93
CA ALA A 305 -32.47 7.62 -60.79
C ALA A 305 -31.50 8.74 -60.40
N LYS A 306 -31.60 9.89 -61.06
CA LYS A 306 -30.81 11.10 -60.76
C LYS A 306 -31.01 11.60 -59.33
N ALA A 307 -32.25 11.63 -58.84
CA ALA A 307 -32.56 12.07 -57.48
C ALA A 307 -31.95 11.15 -56.42
N LEU A 308 -32.03 9.83 -56.63
CA LEU A 308 -31.40 8.84 -55.75
C LEU A 308 -29.88 8.96 -55.77
N ALA A 309 -29.27 9.16 -56.94
CA ALA A 309 -27.84 9.42 -57.05
C ALA A 309 -27.44 10.69 -56.27
N GLY A 310 -28.28 11.73 -56.33
CA GLY A 310 -28.10 12.96 -55.54
C GLY A 310 -28.13 12.75 -54.02
N GLN A 311 -28.84 11.74 -53.52
CA GLN A 311 -28.85 11.38 -52.09
C GLN A 311 -27.65 10.54 -51.68
N LEU A 312 -27.19 9.63 -52.55
CA LEU A 312 -26.13 8.68 -52.24
C LEU A 312 -24.71 9.26 -52.41
N ARG A 313 -24.50 10.11 -53.42
CA ARG A 313 -23.20 10.73 -53.70
C ARG A 313 -22.60 11.47 -52.50
N PRO A 314 -23.36 12.29 -51.73
CA PRO A 314 -22.81 13.02 -50.58
C PRO A 314 -22.24 12.12 -49.48
N ILE A 315 -22.75 10.88 -49.34
CA ILE A 315 -22.33 9.94 -48.30
C ILE A 315 -21.32 8.90 -48.81
N THR A 316 -20.91 8.98 -50.07
CA THR A 316 -19.91 8.07 -50.66
C THR A 316 -18.51 8.66 -50.43
N ALA A 317 -17.63 7.85 -49.86
CA ALA A 317 -16.24 8.25 -49.59
C ALA A 317 -15.46 8.53 -50.88
#